data_AF-V5FI98-F1
#
_entry.id   AF-V5FI98-F1
#
_cell.length_a   1.000
_cell.length_b   1.000
_cell.length_c   1.000
_cell.angle_alpha   90.00
_cell.angle_beta   90.00
_cell.angle_gamma   90.00
#
_symmetry.space_group_name_H-M   'P 1'
#
loop_
_entity.id
_entity.type
_entity.pdbx_description
1 polymer ?
#
loop_
_entity_poly.entity_id
_entity_poly.type
_entity_poly.pdbx_seq_one_letter_code
_entity_poly.pdbx_strand_id
1 'polypeptide(L)'
;MTCEACRTLPPVVPEGYAAKGRYETLSGFKTYVAGPADATVGIIGIYDIFGLAIQTIQGADLLASRLNAVVLVPDLFHGDAARHKWFHPDTQEKKDVVAAFISSKAAFPPNVGALWELVGSSKITFSRVQKWGAYGLCWGGKVVVLSSGSNTPFAATAQTHPAQIDKADAEKLTIPHLVLASKDEAADAVAEYARIIDNNGIGGHVEIYPSMWHGWMGARARLDNEHARAEFSRGYGQLADFFGKYFA
;
A
#
# COMPACT_ATOMS: atom_id res chain seq x y z
N MET A 1 -20.81 -12.34 -13.10
CA MET A 1 -20.42 -11.00 -13.58
C MET A 1 -20.99 -9.96 -12.63
N THR A 2 -20.16 -9.15 -12.00
CA THR A 2 -20.60 -7.97 -11.23
C THR A 2 -20.97 -6.85 -12.20
N CYS A 3 -22.09 -6.15 -11.98
CA CYS A 3 -22.53 -5.06 -12.85
C CYS A 3 -21.61 -3.83 -12.72
N GLU A 4 -21.67 -2.91 -13.67
CA GLU A 4 -20.84 -1.69 -13.71
C GLU A 4 -21.03 -0.81 -12.47
N ALA A 5 -22.25 -0.77 -11.89
CA ALA A 5 -22.50 -0.09 -10.62
C ALA A 5 -21.73 -0.73 -9.45
N CYS A 6 -21.55 -2.05 -9.42
CA CYS A 6 -20.69 -2.74 -8.44
C CYS A 6 -19.19 -2.50 -8.68
N ARG A 7 -18.82 -1.92 -9.82
CA ARG A 7 -17.45 -1.52 -10.18
C ARG A 7 -17.21 -0.03 -9.98
N THR A 8 -18.07 0.67 -9.23
CA THR A 8 -17.77 2.03 -8.81
C THR A 8 -17.18 2.01 -7.40
N LEU A 9 -16.18 2.85 -7.15
CA LEU A 9 -15.65 3.03 -5.80
C LEU A 9 -16.73 3.67 -4.92
N PRO A 10 -16.96 3.16 -3.70
CA PRO A 10 -17.80 3.85 -2.74
C PRO A 10 -17.30 5.29 -2.48
N PRO A 11 -18.18 6.25 -2.16
CA PRO A 11 -17.76 7.60 -1.79
C PRO A 11 -16.81 7.61 -0.60
N VAL A 12 -15.78 8.46 -0.67
CA VAL A 12 -14.86 8.70 0.46
C VAL A 12 -15.56 9.56 1.50
N VAL A 13 -15.56 9.09 2.74
CA VAL A 13 -16.08 9.77 3.91
C VAL A 13 -14.96 10.62 4.54
N PRO A 14 -15.14 11.95 4.61
CA PRO A 14 -14.10 12.86 5.07
C PRO A 14 -13.90 12.84 6.60
N GLU A 15 -14.97 12.69 7.36
CA GLU A 15 -14.97 12.73 8.83
C GLU A 15 -15.86 11.63 9.40
N GLY A 16 -15.51 11.09 10.57
CA GLY A 16 -16.32 10.07 11.24
C GLY A 16 -16.40 8.73 10.52
N TYR A 17 -15.41 8.39 9.68
CA TYR A 17 -15.40 7.11 8.98
C TYR A 17 -15.43 5.92 9.96
N ALA A 18 -16.39 5.02 9.77
CA ALA A 18 -16.48 3.76 10.47
C ALA A 18 -15.89 2.64 9.60
N ALA A 19 -14.88 1.97 10.12
CA ALA A 19 -14.27 0.80 9.49
C ALA A 19 -15.32 -0.30 9.24
N LYS A 20 -15.31 -0.91 8.05
CA LYS A 20 -16.33 -1.91 7.64
C LYS A 20 -15.87 -3.36 7.88
N GLY A 21 -14.57 -3.55 8.03
CA GLY A 21 -13.91 -4.82 8.29
C GLY A 21 -13.82 -5.13 9.79
N ARG A 22 -12.90 -6.03 10.11
CA ARG A 22 -12.67 -6.52 11.48
C ARG A 22 -11.18 -6.68 11.76
N TYR A 23 -10.81 -6.80 13.02
CA TYR A 23 -9.45 -7.15 13.41
C TYR A 23 -9.33 -8.63 13.73
N GLU A 24 -8.29 -9.26 13.22
CA GLU A 24 -7.91 -10.65 13.49
C GLU A 24 -6.41 -10.73 13.80
N THR A 25 -5.96 -11.88 14.29
CA THR A 25 -4.52 -12.15 14.44
C THR A 25 -4.10 -13.15 13.36
N LEU A 26 -3.22 -12.72 12.46
CA LEU A 26 -2.66 -13.54 11.39
C LEU A 26 -1.13 -13.55 11.52
N SER A 27 -0.52 -14.73 11.59
CA SER A 27 0.94 -14.87 11.78
C SER A 27 1.50 -14.09 12.98
N GLY A 28 0.72 -13.92 14.06
CA GLY A 28 1.11 -13.11 15.21
C GLY A 28 0.92 -11.59 15.04
N PHE A 29 0.46 -11.12 13.88
CA PHE A 29 0.17 -9.71 13.61
C PHE A 29 -1.30 -9.41 13.81
N LYS A 30 -1.59 -8.34 14.57
CA LYS A 30 -2.92 -7.72 14.55
C LYS A 30 -3.17 -7.20 13.13
N THR A 31 -4.18 -7.73 12.46
CA THR A 31 -4.44 -7.45 11.04
C THR A 31 -5.86 -6.96 10.88
N TYR A 32 -6.03 -5.83 10.20
CA TYR A 32 -7.34 -5.41 9.74
C TYR A 32 -7.71 -6.20 8.48
N VAL A 33 -8.90 -6.80 8.48
CA VAL A 33 -9.42 -7.66 7.41
C VAL A 33 -10.69 -7.01 6.86
N ALA A 34 -10.63 -6.54 5.63
CA ALA A 34 -11.75 -5.99 4.88
C ALA A 34 -12.22 -6.95 3.78
N GLY A 35 -13.52 -6.90 3.47
CA GLY A 35 -14.13 -7.72 2.43
C GLY A 35 -14.54 -9.13 2.88
N PRO A 36 -15.07 -9.93 1.94
CA PRO A 36 -15.64 -11.23 2.25
C PRO A 36 -14.56 -12.30 2.45
N ALA A 37 -14.76 -13.19 3.43
CA ALA A 37 -13.81 -14.26 3.74
C ALA A 37 -13.70 -15.33 2.64
N ASP A 38 -14.70 -15.42 1.75
CA ASP A 38 -14.78 -16.37 0.65
C ASP A 38 -14.34 -15.78 -0.71
N ALA A 39 -13.73 -14.58 -0.70
CA ALA A 39 -13.14 -13.95 -1.87
C ALA A 39 -12.14 -14.85 -2.59
N THR A 40 -12.05 -14.72 -3.91
CA THR A 40 -11.11 -15.48 -4.76
C THR A 40 -9.82 -14.74 -5.05
N VAL A 41 -9.71 -13.49 -4.63
CA VAL A 41 -8.53 -12.63 -4.80
C VAL A 41 -8.23 -11.91 -3.48
N GLY A 42 -6.95 -11.72 -3.19
CA GLY A 42 -6.48 -11.12 -1.94
C GLY A 42 -5.48 -10.00 -2.18
N ILE A 43 -5.49 -8.98 -1.32
CA ILE A 43 -4.54 -7.87 -1.37
C ILE A 43 -3.98 -7.64 0.03
N ILE A 44 -2.66 -7.44 0.14
CA ILE A 44 -2.03 -6.97 1.38
C ILE A 44 -1.67 -5.49 1.22
N GLY A 45 -2.25 -4.64 2.06
CA GLY A 45 -1.94 -3.21 2.14
C GLY A 45 -0.93 -2.92 3.24
N ILE A 46 0.21 -2.33 2.89
CA ILE A 46 1.22 -1.89 3.86
C ILE A 46 1.11 -0.37 4.01
N TYR A 47 0.80 0.07 5.22
CA TYR A 47 0.64 1.47 5.57
C TYR A 47 1.95 2.26 5.47
N ASP A 48 1.83 3.58 5.69
CA ASP A 48 2.99 4.43 5.96
C ASP A 48 3.50 4.28 7.39
N ILE A 49 4.58 4.97 7.74
CA ILE A 49 5.21 4.90 9.07
C ILE A 49 4.26 5.17 10.24
N PHE A 50 3.10 5.80 10.03
CA PHE A 50 2.13 6.13 11.07
C PHE A 50 1.14 4.99 11.38
N GLY A 51 1.27 3.84 10.72
CA GLY A 51 0.56 2.61 11.07
C GLY A 51 -0.89 2.57 10.58
N LEU A 52 -1.76 1.91 11.36
CA LEU A 52 -3.17 1.66 11.05
C LEU A 52 -4.06 2.90 11.18
N ALA A 53 -3.75 3.96 10.43
CA ALA A 53 -4.55 5.18 10.37
C ALA A 53 -5.90 4.94 9.68
N ILE A 54 -6.94 5.69 10.10
CA ILE A 54 -8.31 5.49 9.61
C ILE A 54 -8.45 5.71 8.10
N GLN A 55 -7.61 6.57 7.50
CA GLN A 55 -7.59 6.80 6.06
C GLN A 55 -7.06 5.57 5.30
N THR A 56 -6.02 4.91 5.81
CA THR A 56 -5.51 3.65 5.26
C THR A 56 -6.59 2.55 5.34
N ILE A 57 -7.30 2.48 6.47
CA ILE A 57 -8.40 1.53 6.69
C ILE A 57 -9.54 1.77 5.70
N GLN A 58 -9.92 3.04 5.49
CA GLN A 58 -10.89 3.41 4.48
C GLN A 58 -10.45 3.01 3.07
N GLY A 59 -9.18 3.22 2.74
CA GLY A 59 -8.58 2.75 1.48
C GLY A 59 -8.69 1.23 1.27
N ALA A 60 -8.43 0.45 2.32
CA ALA A 60 -8.57 -1.00 2.26
C ALA A 60 -10.03 -1.43 2.03
N ASP A 61 -10.99 -0.79 2.70
CA ASP A 61 -12.42 -1.06 2.51
C ASP A 61 -12.89 -0.69 1.10
N LEU A 62 -12.37 0.40 0.53
CA LEU A 62 -12.63 0.82 -0.85
C LEU A 62 -12.17 -0.26 -1.85
N LEU A 63 -10.94 -0.75 -1.70
CA LEU A 63 -10.40 -1.82 -2.56
C LEU A 63 -11.18 -3.12 -2.39
N ALA A 64 -11.48 -3.52 -1.15
CA ALA A 64 -12.23 -4.73 -0.85
C ALA A 64 -13.60 -4.72 -1.53
N SER A 65 -14.32 -3.59 -1.40
CA SER A 65 -15.61 -3.40 -2.04
C SER A 65 -15.53 -3.42 -3.57
N ARG A 66 -14.54 -2.71 -4.14
CA ARG A 66 -14.43 -2.49 -5.59
C ARG A 66 -14.01 -3.73 -6.37
N LEU A 67 -13.23 -4.61 -5.73
CA LEU A 67 -12.69 -5.83 -6.33
C LEU A 67 -13.37 -7.11 -5.86
N ASN A 68 -14.29 -7.02 -4.90
CA ASN A 68 -14.81 -8.19 -4.18
C ASN A 68 -13.65 -9.06 -3.66
N ALA A 69 -12.65 -8.40 -3.08
CA ALA A 69 -11.40 -8.98 -2.61
C ALA A 69 -11.37 -9.03 -1.08
N VAL A 70 -10.59 -9.95 -0.51
CA VAL A 70 -10.14 -9.81 0.87
C VAL A 70 -8.92 -8.89 0.90
N VAL A 71 -8.97 -7.84 1.71
CA VAL A 71 -7.84 -6.90 1.87
C VAL A 71 -7.35 -6.95 3.31
N LEU A 72 -6.05 -7.22 3.45
CA LEU A 72 -5.37 -7.37 4.74
C LEU A 72 -4.44 -6.18 4.98
N VAL A 73 -4.56 -5.52 6.13
CA VAL A 73 -3.64 -4.47 6.57
C VAL A 73 -3.02 -4.89 7.90
N PRO A 74 -1.83 -5.52 7.90
CA PRO A 74 -1.16 -6.00 9.10
C PRO A 74 -0.48 -4.86 9.88
N ASP A 75 -0.52 -4.93 11.21
CA ASP A 75 0.28 -4.10 12.10
C ASP A 75 1.70 -4.65 12.23
N LEU A 76 2.52 -4.40 11.20
CA LEU A 76 3.95 -4.76 11.18
C LEU A 76 4.78 -4.06 12.28
N PHE A 77 4.24 -3.01 12.91
CA PHE A 77 4.92 -2.31 14.00
C PHE A 77 4.47 -2.79 15.38
N HIS A 78 3.51 -3.73 15.47
CA HIS A 78 2.96 -4.21 16.73
C HIS A 78 2.47 -3.08 17.66
N GLY A 79 1.84 -2.05 17.08
CA GLY A 79 1.34 -0.89 17.81
C GLY A 79 2.38 0.21 18.07
N ASP A 80 3.65 -0.02 17.75
CA ASP A 80 4.75 0.93 17.96
C ASP A 80 5.00 1.83 16.73
N ALA A 81 3.93 2.24 16.03
CA ALA A 81 4.04 3.09 14.86
C ALA A 81 4.64 4.47 15.18
N ALA A 82 5.17 5.14 14.16
CA ALA A 82 5.70 6.48 14.31
C ALA A 82 4.63 7.47 14.79
N ARG A 83 5.06 8.44 15.60
CA ARG A 83 4.19 9.54 16.02
C ARG A 83 4.40 10.74 15.10
N HIS A 84 3.32 11.37 14.65
CA HIS A 84 3.36 12.57 13.80
C HIS A 84 4.34 13.65 14.31
N LYS A 85 4.39 13.86 15.63
CA LYS A 85 5.29 14.83 16.28
C LYS A 85 6.79 14.55 16.11
N TRP A 86 7.18 13.35 15.66
CA TRP A 86 8.58 12.99 15.42
C TRP A 86 9.09 13.55 14.08
N PHE A 87 8.21 13.75 13.10
CA PHE A 87 8.58 14.08 11.71
C PHE A 87 8.63 15.58 11.43
N HIS A 88 8.88 16.36 12.48
CA HIS A 88 9.45 17.70 12.46
C HIS A 88 10.60 17.76 13.49
N PRO A 89 11.72 17.04 13.28
CA PRO A 89 12.77 16.91 14.28
C PRO A 89 13.65 18.17 14.32
N ASP A 90 13.23 19.15 15.11
CA ASP A 90 13.96 20.38 15.45
C ASP A 90 15.09 20.15 16.49
N THR A 91 15.07 19.02 17.18
CA THR A 91 16.06 18.64 18.21
C THR A 91 16.82 17.36 17.85
N GLN A 92 18.06 17.20 18.34
CA GLN A 92 18.85 15.97 18.16
C GLN A 92 18.14 14.74 18.74
N GLU A 93 17.51 14.87 19.91
CA GLU A 93 16.75 13.78 20.54
C GLU A 93 15.64 13.24 19.60
N LYS A 94 14.87 14.12 18.97
CA LYS A 94 13.86 13.71 17.97
C LYS A 94 14.50 13.03 16.75
N LYS A 95 15.67 13.49 16.29
CA LYS A 95 16.40 12.84 15.20
C LYS A 95 16.83 11.43 15.59
N ASP A 96 17.32 11.24 16.81
CA ASP A 96 17.77 9.95 17.31
C ASP A 96 16.60 8.97 17.48
N VAL A 97 15.45 9.44 17.97
CA VAL A 97 14.21 8.63 18.06
C VAL A 97 13.74 8.19 16.68
N VAL A 98 13.73 9.08 15.69
CA VAL A 98 13.37 8.73 14.31
C VAL A 98 14.37 7.74 13.71
N ALA A 99 15.67 7.98 13.90
CA ALA A 99 16.72 7.10 13.41
C ALA A 99 16.62 5.70 14.03
N ALA A 100 16.39 5.62 15.35
CA ALA A 100 16.19 4.35 16.06
C ALA A 100 14.94 3.61 15.56
N PHE A 101 13.83 4.31 15.31
CA PHE A 101 12.63 3.71 14.74
C PHE A 101 12.90 3.14 13.34
N ILE A 102 13.56 3.91 12.46
CA ILE A 102 13.89 3.48 11.09
C ILE A 102 14.87 2.31 11.08
N SER A 103 15.88 2.31 11.94
CA SER A 103 16.89 1.24 11.98
C SER A 103 16.43 -0.03 12.68
N SER A 104 15.32 0.02 13.42
CA SER A 104 14.73 -1.14 14.09
C SER A 104 13.36 -1.51 13.49
N LYS A 105 12.27 -0.95 14.00
CA LYS A 105 10.89 -1.29 13.66
C LYS A 105 10.57 -1.10 12.18
N ALA A 106 11.09 -0.03 11.58
CA ALA A 106 10.90 0.30 10.17
C ALA A 106 12.03 -0.20 9.25
N ALA A 107 12.94 -1.06 9.73
CA ALA A 107 13.97 -1.63 8.88
C ALA A 107 13.33 -2.51 7.78
N PHE A 108 13.72 -2.31 6.53
CA PHE A 108 13.06 -3.01 5.41
C PHE A 108 13.25 -4.53 5.42
N PRO A 109 14.45 -5.10 5.62
CA PRO A 109 14.64 -6.56 5.47
C PRO A 109 13.76 -7.40 6.41
N PRO A 110 13.65 -7.09 7.72
CA PRO A 110 12.73 -7.81 8.61
C PRO A 110 11.26 -7.70 8.16
N ASN A 111 10.84 -6.53 7.68
CA ASN A 111 9.46 -6.28 7.26
C ASN A 111 9.11 -6.94 5.92
N VAL A 112 10.09 -7.10 5.02
CA VAL A 112 9.95 -7.95 3.82
C VAL A 112 9.74 -9.41 4.24
N GLY A 113 10.53 -9.91 5.20
CA GLY A 113 10.35 -11.25 5.77
C GLY A 113 8.96 -11.44 6.39
N ALA A 114 8.52 -10.49 7.22
CA ALA A 114 7.19 -10.51 7.83
C ALA A 114 6.05 -10.51 6.80
N LEU A 115 6.18 -9.74 5.71
CA LEU A 115 5.22 -9.74 4.60
C LEU A 115 5.13 -11.12 3.93
N TRP A 116 6.26 -11.80 3.74
CA TRP A 116 6.30 -13.14 3.14
C TRP A 116 5.67 -14.20 4.04
N GLU A 117 5.92 -14.16 5.34
CA GLU A 117 5.27 -15.03 6.33
C GLU A 117 3.76 -14.79 6.38
N LEU A 118 3.35 -13.52 6.39
CA LEU A 118 1.94 -13.13 6.42
C LEU A 118 1.20 -13.63 5.19
N VAL A 119 1.72 -13.43 3.97
CA VAL A 119 1.04 -13.93 2.75
C VAL A 119 1.03 -15.46 2.71
N GLY A 120 2.07 -16.12 3.22
CA GLY A 120 2.11 -17.58 3.38
C GLY A 120 0.98 -18.10 4.27
N SER A 121 0.82 -17.54 5.48
CA SER A 121 -0.27 -17.89 6.40
C SER A 121 -1.66 -17.49 5.88
N SER A 122 -1.74 -16.38 5.16
CA SER A 122 -2.98 -15.88 4.57
C SER A 122 -3.48 -16.79 3.45
N LYS A 123 -2.60 -17.43 2.67
CA LYS A 123 -2.98 -18.45 1.67
C LYS A 123 -3.63 -19.68 2.30
N ILE A 124 -3.31 -20.00 3.55
CA ILE A 124 -3.94 -21.10 4.30
C ILE A 124 -5.29 -20.65 4.84
N THR A 125 -5.33 -19.48 5.49
CA THR A 125 -6.53 -18.94 6.14
C THR A 125 -7.62 -18.59 5.13
N PHE A 126 -7.23 -17.99 4.00
CA PHE A 126 -8.11 -17.60 2.90
C PHE A 126 -7.87 -18.52 1.70
N SER A 127 -8.08 -19.83 1.89
CA SER A 127 -7.76 -20.89 0.92
C SER A 127 -8.47 -20.80 -0.43
N ARG A 128 -9.53 -19.99 -0.53
CA ARG A 128 -10.25 -19.71 -1.79
C ARG A 128 -9.53 -18.67 -2.65
N VAL A 129 -8.60 -17.91 -2.09
CA VAL A 129 -7.85 -16.88 -2.80
C VAL A 129 -6.83 -17.54 -3.74
N GLN A 130 -6.99 -17.27 -5.03
CA GLN A 130 -6.16 -17.81 -6.11
C GLN A 130 -4.97 -16.91 -6.44
N LYS A 131 -5.15 -15.59 -6.32
CA LYS A 131 -4.12 -14.58 -6.60
C LYS A 131 -4.02 -13.59 -5.45
N TRP A 132 -2.79 -13.26 -5.10
CA TRP A 132 -2.46 -12.24 -4.10
C TRP A 132 -1.76 -11.05 -4.77
N GLY A 133 -2.13 -9.84 -4.40
CA GLY A 133 -1.37 -8.63 -4.70
C GLY A 133 -0.93 -7.93 -3.42
N ALA A 134 -0.08 -6.92 -3.56
CA ALA A 134 0.26 -6.04 -2.45
C ALA A 134 0.39 -4.59 -2.90
N TYR A 135 -0.07 -3.65 -2.08
CA TYR A 135 0.21 -2.24 -2.26
C TYR A 135 0.87 -1.66 -1.02
N GLY A 136 1.72 -0.66 -1.22
CA GLY A 136 2.46 0.00 -0.16
C GLY A 136 2.34 1.51 -0.22
N LEU A 137 2.19 2.13 0.95
CA LEU A 137 2.09 3.57 1.14
C LEU A 137 3.38 4.09 1.78
N CYS A 138 4.11 5.03 1.15
CA CYS A 138 5.35 5.59 1.74
C CYS A 138 6.38 4.49 2.01
N TRP A 139 6.70 4.27 3.29
CA TRP A 139 7.56 3.20 3.78
C TRP A 139 7.05 1.83 3.34
N GLY A 140 5.74 1.60 3.37
CA GLY A 140 5.14 0.38 2.87
C GLY A 140 5.39 0.17 1.37
N GLY A 141 5.51 1.25 0.59
CA GLY A 141 5.86 1.19 -0.83
C GLY A 141 7.23 0.52 -1.03
N LYS A 142 8.23 0.92 -0.24
CA LYS A 142 9.56 0.33 -0.27
C LYS A 142 9.55 -1.14 0.16
N VAL A 143 8.80 -1.51 1.20
CA VAL A 143 8.64 -2.92 1.61
C VAL A 143 8.04 -3.76 0.47
N VAL A 144 7.05 -3.22 -0.24
CA VAL A 144 6.37 -3.92 -1.33
C VAL A 144 7.25 -4.06 -2.57
N VAL A 145 7.94 -3.01 -3.02
CA VAL A 145 8.83 -3.11 -4.21
C VAL A 145 9.97 -4.11 -3.96
N LEU A 146 10.54 -4.12 -2.76
CA LEU A 146 11.56 -5.11 -2.36
C LEU A 146 11.02 -6.55 -2.30
N SER A 147 9.70 -6.72 -2.20
CA SER A 147 9.02 -8.01 -2.24
C SER A 147 8.51 -8.40 -3.64
N SER A 148 8.85 -7.63 -4.68
CA SER A 148 8.30 -7.76 -6.04
C SER A 148 9.27 -8.34 -7.07
N GLY A 149 10.42 -8.85 -6.60
CA GLY A 149 11.40 -9.55 -7.44
C GLY A 149 11.21 -11.07 -7.44
N SER A 150 12.29 -11.78 -7.79
CA SER A 150 12.29 -13.24 -7.90
C SER A 150 11.67 -13.95 -6.69
N ASN A 151 10.89 -14.99 -6.97
CA ASN A 151 10.12 -15.78 -5.97
C ASN A 151 9.03 -14.99 -5.23
N THR A 152 8.67 -13.79 -5.70
CA THR A 152 7.56 -13.04 -5.12
C THR A 152 6.28 -13.88 -5.05
N PRO A 153 5.54 -13.86 -3.93
CA PRO A 153 4.29 -14.58 -3.78
C PRO A 153 3.09 -13.85 -4.43
N PHE A 154 3.32 -12.69 -5.04
CA PHE A 154 2.30 -11.79 -5.57
C PHE A 154 2.19 -11.86 -7.09
N ALA A 155 0.98 -11.63 -7.61
CA ALA A 155 0.69 -11.55 -9.04
C ALA A 155 0.94 -10.15 -9.62
N ALA A 156 0.75 -9.10 -8.80
CA ALA A 156 1.03 -7.72 -9.15
C ALA A 156 1.23 -6.92 -7.86
N THR A 157 1.98 -5.83 -7.93
CA THR A 157 2.24 -4.97 -6.77
C THR A 157 2.17 -3.48 -7.10
N ALA A 158 2.00 -2.65 -6.08
CA ALA A 158 1.96 -1.21 -6.25
C ALA A 158 2.68 -0.48 -5.12
N GLN A 159 3.32 0.65 -5.43
CA GLN A 159 3.83 1.60 -4.44
C GLN A 159 3.22 2.98 -4.70
N THR A 160 2.84 3.67 -3.63
CA THR A 160 2.21 4.99 -3.66
C THR A 160 2.97 5.94 -2.76
N HIS A 161 3.19 7.18 -3.21
CA HIS A 161 4.08 8.17 -2.59
C HIS A 161 5.34 7.50 -2.05
N PRO A 162 6.17 6.86 -2.90
CA PRO A 162 7.19 5.92 -2.45
C PRO A 162 8.28 6.62 -1.64
N ALA A 163 8.64 6.03 -0.50
CA ALA A 163 9.80 6.46 0.28
C ALA A 163 11.07 5.76 -0.26
N GLN A 164 12.19 6.48 -0.28
CA GLN A 164 13.49 5.94 -0.72
C GLN A 164 13.44 5.23 -2.08
N ILE A 165 12.80 5.88 -3.05
CA ILE A 165 12.74 5.40 -4.42
C ILE A 165 14.17 5.24 -4.98
N ASP A 166 14.47 4.05 -5.49
CA ASP A 166 15.79 3.68 -6.02
C ASP A 166 15.61 2.79 -7.25
N LYS A 167 16.21 3.17 -8.38
CA LYS A 167 16.07 2.43 -9.64
C LYS A 167 16.48 0.97 -9.51
N ALA A 168 17.39 0.66 -8.59
CA ALA A 168 17.87 -0.70 -8.36
C ALA A 168 16.75 -1.63 -7.86
N ASP A 169 15.67 -1.10 -7.28
CA ASP A 169 14.50 -1.92 -6.95
C ASP A 169 13.66 -2.20 -8.21
N ALA A 170 13.47 -1.20 -9.07
CA ALA A 170 12.72 -1.35 -10.32
C ALA A 170 13.38 -2.36 -11.27
N GLU A 171 14.72 -2.37 -11.34
CA GLU A 171 15.49 -3.32 -12.15
C GLU A 171 15.32 -4.78 -11.69
N LYS A 172 14.91 -5.01 -10.44
CA LYS A 172 14.71 -6.34 -9.86
C LYS A 172 13.28 -6.85 -9.97
N LEU A 173 12.35 -6.05 -10.49
CA LEU A 173 10.95 -6.44 -10.63
C LEU A 173 10.81 -7.65 -11.55
N THR A 174 9.98 -8.62 -11.14
CA THR A 174 9.64 -9.79 -11.96
C THR A 174 8.14 -9.92 -12.22
N ILE A 175 7.33 -9.01 -11.68
CA ILE A 175 5.88 -8.95 -11.81
C ILE A 175 5.41 -7.54 -12.15
N PRO A 176 4.20 -7.36 -12.72
CA PRO A 176 3.65 -6.05 -12.97
C PRO A 176 3.66 -5.15 -11.74
N HIS A 177 4.14 -3.91 -11.90
CA HIS A 177 4.29 -2.96 -10.80
C HIS A 177 3.70 -1.58 -11.13
N LEU A 178 2.83 -1.07 -10.27
CA LEU A 178 2.27 0.28 -10.36
C LEU A 178 3.01 1.24 -9.42
N VAL A 179 3.38 2.41 -9.92
CA VAL A 179 3.93 3.50 -9.11
C VAL A 179 3.02 4.72 -9.22
N LEU A 180 2.48 5.16 -8.09
CA LEU A 180 1.78 6.43 -7.98
C LEU A 180 2.69 7.38 -7.18
N ALA A 181 3.37 8.30 -7.84
CA ALA A 181 4.24 9.30 -7.21
C ALA A 181 3.50 10.63 -7.02
N SER A 182 3.88 11.39 -5.99
CA SER A 182 3.51 12.79 -5.81
C SER A 182 4.53 13.72 -6.46
N LYS A 183 4.38 15.02 -6.23
CA LYS A 183 5.40 16.01 -6.60
C LYS A 183 6.63 16.02 -5.69
N ASP A 184 6.58 15.36 -4.53
CA ASP A 184 7.61 15.46 -3.49
C ASP A 184 8.71 14.39 -3.63
N GLU A 185 8.50 13.36 -4.47
CA GLU A 185 9.55 12.39 -4.78
C GLU A 185 10.54 12.92 -5.84
N ALA A 186 11.76 12.39 -5.83
CA ALA A 186 12.81 12.79 -6.76
C ALA A 186 12.41 12.48 -8.22
N ALA A 187 12.19 13.53 -9.01
CA ALA A 187 11.62 13.41 -10.36
C ALA A 187 12.48 12.58 -11.31
N ASP A 188 13.81 12.65 -11.18
CA ASP A 188 14.77 11.86 -11.93
C ASP A 188 14.63 10.35 -11.61
N ALA A 189 14.53 10.00 -10.33
CA ALA A 189 14.30 8.62 -9.91
C ALA A 189 12.94 8.09 -10.38
N VAL A 190 11.87 8.89 -10.32
CA VAL A 190 10.55 8.50 -10.83
C VAL A 190 10.59 8.31 -12.35
N ALA A 191 11.29 9.17 -13.09
CA ALA A 191 11.47 9.03 -14.53
C ALA A 191 12.29 7.78 -14.90
N GLU A 192 13.33 7.44 -14.12
CA GLU A 192 14.06 6.19 -14.29
C GLU A 192 13.16 4.96 -14.07
N TYR A 193 12.29 4.99 -13.05
CA TYR A 193 11.29 3.95 -12.83
C TYR A 193 10.35 3.78 -14.02
N ALA A 194 9.81 4.89 -14.55
CA ALA A 194 8.94 4.86 -15.71
C ALA A 194 9.63 4.19 -16.90
N ARG A 195 10.87 4.62 -17.21
CA ARG A 195 11.67 4.02 -18.28
C ARG A 195 11.91 2.52 -18.07
N ILE A 196 12.20 2.08 -16.85
CA ILE A 196 12.44 0.66 -16.57
C ILE A 196 11.15 -0.14 -16.74
N ILE A 197 10.04 0.33 -16.18
CA ILE A 197 8.74 -0.35 -16.24
C ILE A 197 8.21 -0.42 -17.68
N ASP A 198 8.39 0.62 -18.49
CA ASP A 198 7.94 0.61 -19.88
C ASP A 198 8.75 -0.38 -20.76
N ASN A 199 10.01 -0.64 -20.40
CA ASN A 199 10.92 -1.46 -21.21
C ASN A 199 11.05 -2.91 -20.73
N ASN A 200 10.60 -3.24 -19.52
CA ASN A 200 10.82 -4.57 -18.94
C ASN A 200 9.84 -5.66 -19.44
N GLY A 201 8.77 -5.27 -20.12
CA GLY A 201 7.78 -6.19 -20.72
C GLY A 201 6.91 -6.98 -19.73
N ILE A 202 7.12 -6.83 -18.42
CA ILE A 202 6.31 -7.51 -17.38
C ILE A 202 5.03 -6.74 -17.04
N GLY A 203 4.87 -5.53 -17.59
CA GLY A 203 3.75 -4.63 -17.34
C GLY A 203 3.92 -3.78 -16.09
N GLY A 204 2.98 -2.87 -15.87
CA GLY A 204 3.11 -1.83 -14.86
C GLY A 204 2.64 -0.49 -15.40
N HIS A 205 2.77 0.54 -14.57
CA HIS A 205 2.58 1.93 -14.97
C HIS A 205 3.23 2.85 -13.93
N VAL A 206 3.69 4.03 -14.34
CA VAL A 206 4.15 5.08 -13.44
C VAL A 206 3.33 6.34 -13.69
N GLU A 207 2.69 6.86 -12.66
CA GLU A 207 1.89 8.08 -12.70
C GLU A 207 2.44 9.08 -11.69
N ILE A 208 2.62 10.33 -12.11
CA ILE A 208 2.95 11.45 -11.21
C ILE A 208 1.68 12.26 -10.96
N TYR A 209 1.41 12.55 -9.68
CA TYR A 209 0.33 13.40 -9.20
C TYR A 209 0.90 14.78 -8.85
N PRO A 210 0.97 15.73 -9.82
CA PRO A 210 1.68 17.00 -9.61
C PRO A 210 1.01 17.91 -8.58
N SER A 211 -0.28 17.69 -8.30
CA SER A 211 -1.05 18.44 -7.31
C SER A 211 -0.97 17.85 -5.90
N MET A 212 -0.47 16.63 -5.75
CA MET A 212 -0.47 15.90 -4.48
C MET A 212 0.88 15.94 -3.79
N TRP A 213 0.88 15.69 -2.47
CA TRP A 213 2.04 15.67 -1.60
C TRP A 213 2.28 14.26 -1.06
N HIS A 214 3.49 13.98 -0.59
CA HIS A 214 3.83 12.67 -0.03
C HIS A 214 2.88 12.25 1.10
N GLY A 215 2.27 11.07 1.00
CA GLY A 215 1.33 10.56 1.99
C GLY A 215 -0.14 10.94 1.74
N TRP A 216 -0.48 11.42 0.55
CA TRP A 216 -1.85 11.82 0.22
C TRP A 216 -2.88 10.69 0.23
N MET A 217 -2.45 9.43 0.13
CA MET A 217 -3.30 8.24 0.26
C MET A 217 -3.13 7.52 1.60
N GLY A 218 -2.23 8.00 2.46
CA GLY A 218 -1.93 7.42 3.76
C GLY A 218 -2.55 8.17 4.93
N ALA A 219 -1.92 8.04 6.10
CA ALA A 219 -2.38 8.62 7.36
C ALA A 219 -2.53 10.14 7.35
N ARG A 220 -1.85 10.81 6.41
CA ARG A 220 -1.86 12.28 6.25
C ARG A 220 -2.76 12.77 5.12
N ALA A 221 -3.61 11.90 4.57
CA ALA A 221 -4.62 12.31 3.61
C ALA A 221 -5.54 13.38 4.21
N ARG A 222 -5.77 14.47 3.47
CA ARG A 222 -6.65 15.59 3.86
C ARG A 222 -8.00 15.42 3.18
N LEU A 223 -8.88 14.61 3.77
CA LEU A 223 -10.15 14.24 3.14
C LEU A 223 -11.24 15.32 3.27
N ASP A 224 -11.03 16.30 4.15
CA ASP A 224 -11.81 17.53 4.29
C ASP A 224 -11.66 18.44 3.06
N ASN A 225 -10.48 18.46 2.44
CA ASN A 225 -10.24 19.17 1.20
C ASN A 225 -10.79 18.40 -0.01
N GLU A 226 -11.67 19.03 -0.79
CA GLU A 226 -12.34 18.40 -1.93
C GLU A 226 -11.38 17.85 -2.99
N HIS A 227 -10.39 18.64 -3.39
CA HIS A 227 -9.38 18.23 -4.39
C HIS A 227 -8.57 17.03 -3.90
N ALA A 228 -8.07 17.09 -2.66
CA ALA A 228 -7.31 15.98 -2.08
C ALA A 228 -8.16 14.72 -1.90
N ARG A 229 -9.44 14.85 -1.54
CA ARG A 229 -10.39 13.73 -1.46
C ARG A 229 -10.65 13.12 -2.84
N ALA A 230 -10.77 13.94 -3.88
CA ALA A 230 -10.92 13.46 -5.25
C ALA A 230 -9.66 12.68 -5.71
N GLU A 231 -8.46 13.18 -5.44
CA GLU A 231 -7.21 12.50 -5.78
C GLU A 231 -6.96 11.25 -4.93
N PHE A 232 -7.39 11.22 -3.66
CA PHE A 232 -7.43 10.01 -2.84
C PHE A 232 -8.33 8.94 -3.48
N SER A 233 -9.53 9.34 -3.91
CA SER A 233 -10.48 8.46 -4.59
C SER A 233 -9.90 7.95 -5.91
N ARG A 234 -9.28 8.83 -6.71
CA ARG A 234 -8.62 8.50 -7.99
C ARG A 234 -7.50 7.49 -7.78
N GLY A 235 -6.65 7.71 -6.78
CA GLY A 235 -5.52 6.84 -6.48
C GLY A 235 -5.95 5.42 -6.10
N TYR A 236 -6.91 5.28 -5.18
CA TYR A 236 -7.47 3.95 -4.87
C TYR A 236 -8.24 3.34 -6.04
N GLY A 237 -8.79 4.16 -6.95
CA GLY A 237 -9.39 3.72 -8.20
C GLY A 237 -8.37 3.11 -9.13
N GLN A 238 -7.23 3.77 -9.32
CA GLN A 238 -6.12 3.26 -10.12
C GLN A 238 -5.52 1.98 -9.52
N LEU A 239 -5.38 1.90 -8.19
CA LEU A 239 -5.00 0.65 -7.53
C LEU A 239 -5.99 -0.47 -7.86
N ALA A 240 -7.30 -0.20 -7.75
CA ALA A 240 -8.33 -1.18 -8.04
C ALA A 240 -8.30 -1.62 -9.51
N ASP A 241 -8.25 -0.69 -10.46
CA ASP A 241 -8.24 -1.02 -11.88
C ASP A 241 -6.97 -1.81 -12.25
N PHE A 242 -5.82 -1.44 -11.67
CA PHE A 242 -4.57 -2.17 -11.84
C PHE A 242 -4.65 -3.60 -11.31
N PHE A 243 -5.04 -3.80 -10.05
CA PHE A 243 -5.19 -5.16 -9.51
C PHE A 243 -6.26 -5.95 -10.24
N GLY A 244 -7.39 -5.33 -10.61
CA GLY A 244 -8.44 -5.96 -11.39
C GLY A 244 -7.94 -6.50 -12.73
N LYS A 245 -7.07 -5.76 -13.42
CA LYS A 245 -6.42 -6.20 -14.66
C LYS A 245 -5.55 -7.45 -14.47
N TYR A 246 -4.76 -7.52 -13.40
CA TYR A 246 -3.81 -8.62 -13.18
C TYR A 246 -4.39 -9.81 -12.39
N PHE A 247 -5.55 -9.61 -11.75
CA PHE A 247 -6.29 -10.67 -11.10
C PHE A 247 -7.24 -11.41 -12.04
N ALA A 248 -7.68 -10.77 -13.12
CA ALA A 248 -8.50 -11.39 -14.17
C ALA A 248 -7.87 -12.63 -14.81
#